data_AF-A0A1J3ISG1-F1
#
_entry.id   AF-A0A1J3ISG1-F1
#
_cell.length_a   1.000
_cell.length_b   1.000
_cell.length_c   1.000
_cell.angle_alpha   90.00
_cell.angle_beta   90.00
_cell.angle_gamma   90.00
#
_symmetry.space_group_name_H-M   'P 1'
#
loop_
_entity.id
_entity.type
_entity.pdbx_description
1 polymer ?
#
loop_
_entity_poly.entity_id
_entity_poly.type
_entity_poly.pdbx_seq_one_letter_code
_entity_poly.pdbx_strand_id
1 'polypeptide(L)'
;MSVSKIVVRRYGNEPPRLVRKLRRASSVAPKPDDNSDPDLEAEYKRQVEESDGFDVDECPYLDGGIFPYVLKDKYDYPFETGLFGRLGLHCYNLDKGTNLKLIGVNQHHTEMTGVFVNYITLEAMDTCNNFPCNFQTCVARDIVAENASLKVETQLSRLKVPTGRPRATHVGFERRWENEAVDAFYKGKLPSWSAQDKLAGDKGQLHELQPSDLQENEWLHLYAEFAFHLKWTGYGKGLKAFLPLKFNKVTIQTHESGEESPNLIRARNAIFYMSFKGNGDPSGMSVEYRAIVRRTMDGMPGHIRLEVDCLAYKSS
;
A
#
# COMPACT_ATOMS: atom_id res chain seq x y z
N MET A 1 -27.30 59.62 39.14
CA MET A 1 -26.72 59.48 40.49
C MET A 1 -26.50 58.01 40.79
N SER A 2 -25.37 57.72 41.45
CA SER A 2 -24.99 56.47 42.11
C SER A 2 -24.83 55.19 41.29
N VAL A 3 -23.55 54.96 40.98
CA VAL A 3 -22.86 53.66 41.07
C VAL A 3 -23.11 53.02 42.43
N SER A 4 -23.38 51.71 42.48
CA SER A 4 -22.88 50.78 43.50
C SER A 4 -23.31 49.35 43.19
N LYS A 5 -22.36 48.45 42.97
CA LYS A 5 -22.35 47.14 43.65
C LYS A 5 -20.93 46.58 43.66
N ILE A 6 -20.64 45.96 44.78
CA ILE A 6 -19.35 45.68 45.41
C ILE A 6 -19.16 44.16 45.40
N VAL A 7 -17.93 43.74 45.05
CA VAL A 7 -17.13 42.60 45.58
C VAL A 7 -17.68 41.18 45.28
N VAL A 8 -16.88 40.22 44.80
CA VAL A 8 -15.93 39.37 45.57
C VAL A 8 -14.77 38.85 44.69
N ARG A 9 -13.61 38.67 45.35
CA ARG A 9 -12.28 38.31 44.83
C ARG A 9 -12.12 36.85 44.34
N ARG A 10 -11.23 36.75 43.34
CA ARG A 10 -10.28 35.69 42.89
C ARG A 10 -10.12 34.42 43.74
N TYR A 11 -9.94 33.27 43.08
CA TYR A 11 -8.63 32.70 42.68
C TYR A 11 -8.83 31.43 41.82
N GLY A 12 -8.02 31.26 40.76
CA GLY A 12 -7.98 30.02 39.99
C GLY A 12 -7.05 30.14 38.78
N ASN A 13 -5.94 29.40 38.83
CA ASN A 13 -4.99 29.23 37.74
C ASN A 13 -5.66 28.51 36.54
N GLU A 14 -5.60 29.09 35.34
CA GLU A 14 -5.79 28.37 34.07
C GLU A 14 -4.52 28.54 33.20
N PRO A 15 -4.04 27.48 32.52
CA PRO A 15 -2.91 27.59 31.60
C PRO A 15 -3.33 28.26 30.27
N PRO A 16 -2.38 28.88 29.53
CA PRO A 16 -2.73 29.73 28.40
C PRO A 16 -3.23 28.92 27.20
N ARG A 17 -4.44 29.26 26.72
CA ARG A 17 -5.01 28.78 25.46
C ARG A 17 -4.23 29.39 24.29
N LEU A 18 -3.64 28.54 23.44
CA LEU A 18 -3.02 28.95 22.19
C LEU A 18 -4.11 29.42 21.20
N VAL A 19 -4.22 30.74 21.01
CA VAL A 19 -5.10 31.33 19.99
C VAL A 19 -4.45 31.17 18.62
N ARG A 20 -4.92 30.20 17.83
CA ARG A 20 -4.58 30.09 16.40
C ARG A 20 -5.24 31.24 15.64
N LYS A 21 -4.45 32.20 15.15
CA LYS A 21 -4.91 33.21 14.18
C LYS A 21 -5.07 32.54 12.81
N LEU A 22 -6.30 32.31 12.37
CA LEU A 22 -6.61 32.06 10.96
C LEU A 22 -6.33 33.34 10.18
N ARG A 23 -5.38 33.29 9.24
CA ARG A 23 -5.16 34.36 8.25
C ARG A 23 -5.79 33.93 6.93
N ARG A 24 -6.81 34.68 6.51
CA ARG A 24 -7.53 34.52 5.23
C ARG A 24 -6.54 34.58 4.06
N ALA A 25 -6.59 33.60 3.16
CA ALA A 25 -5.83 33.58 1.92
C ALA A 25 -6.28 34.72 0.99
N SER A 26 -5.31 35.47 0.45
CA SER A 26 -5.51 36.41 -0.65
C SER A 26 -4.94 35.78 -1.92
N SER A 27 -5.72 35.81 -2.99
CA SER A 27 -5.40 35.24 -4.30
C SER A 27 -4.38 36.11 -5.06
N VAL A 28 -3.10 35.87 -4.82
CA VAL A 28 -2.00 36.30 -5.70
C VAL A 28 -0.97 35.18 -5.71
N ALA A 29 -0.65 34.64 -6.89
CA ALA A 29 0.36 33.61 -7.05
C ALA A 29 1.72 34.13 -6.53
N PRO A 30 2.41 33.42 -5.61
CA PRO A 30 3.72 33.86 -5.16
C PRO A 30 4.76 33.60 -6.25
N LYS A 31 5.66 34.56 -6.44
CA LYS A 31 6.92 34.36 -7.16
C LYS A 31 7.79 33.35 -6.40
N PRO A 32 8.70 32.62 -7.07
CA PRO A 32 9.63 31.73 -6.38
C PRO A 32 10.58 32.58 -5.56
N ASP A 33 10.38 32.61 -4.25
CA ASP A 33 11.27 33.25 -3.30
C ASP A 33 12.18 32.14 -2.78
N ASP A 34 13.45 32.20 -3.17
CA ASP A 34 14.55 31.28 -2.83
C ASP A 34 15.03 31.53 -1.39
N ASN A 35 14.09 31.53 -0.44
CA ASN A 35 14.35 31.68 1.00
C ASN A 35 13.88 30.42 1.71
N SER A 36 14.63 29.31 1.58
CA SER A 36 14.49 28.20 2.51
C SER A 36 15.07 28.65 3.86
N ASP A 37 14.29 28.50 4.93
CA ASP A 37 14.80 28.71 6.29
C ASP A 37 15.72 27.52 6.65
N PRO A 38 17.03 27.73 6.84
CA PRO A 38 17.98 26.64 7.05
C PRO A 38 17.68 25.84 8.32
N ASP A 39 17.06 26.45 9.34
CA ASP A 39 16.67 25.74 10.56
C ASP A 39 15.49 24.79 10.30
N LEU A 40 14.54 25.20 9.46
CA LEU A 40 13.43 24.33 9.04
C LEU A 40 13.90 23.18 8.14
N GLU A 41 14.87 23.43 7.26
CA GLU A 41 15.43 22.38 6.41
C GLU A 41 16.23 21.35 7.22
N ALA A 42 17.02 21.82 8.19
CA ALA A 42 17.76 20.95 9.10
C ALA A 42 16.82 20.11 9.99
N GLU A 43 15.74 20.72 10.49
CA GLU A 43 14.68 20.02 11.22
C GLU A 43 14.02 18.94 10.35
N TYR A 44 13.62 19.29 9.12
CA TYR A 44 13.00 18.35 8.18
C TYR A 44 13.94 17.17 7.88
N LYS A 45 15.21 17.43 7.56
CA LYS A 45 16.21 16.39 7.31
C LYS A 45 16.38 15.47 8.52
N ARG A 46 16.44 16.05 9.74
CA ARG A 46 16.49 15.29 10.97
C ARG A 46 15.26 14.40 11.12
N GLN A 47 14.04 14.90 10.87
CA GLN A 47 12.81 14.10 10.95
C GLN A 47 12.81 12.94 9.94
N VAL A 48 13.26 13.17 8.71
CA VAL A 48 13.36 12.13 7.68
C VAL A 48 14.33 11.03 8.12
N GLU A 49 15.53 11.39 8.56
CA GLU A 49 16.54 10.46 9.05
C GLU A 49 16.08 9.72 10.32
N GLU A 50 15.49 10.45 11.27
CA GLU A 50 15.03 9.89 12.53
C GLU A 50 13.75 9.08 12.40
N SER A 51 12.98 9.15 11.32
CA SER A 51 11.71 8.40 11.16
C SER A 51 11.69 7.42 9.99
N ASP A 52 12.76 7.37 9.20
CA ASP A 52 12.81 6.68 7.90
C ASP A 52 11.70 7.20 6.93
N GLY A 53 11.35 8.49 7.03
CA GLY A 53 10.31 9.13 6.22
C GLY A 53 8.85 8.92 6.67
N PHE A 54 8.60 8.22 7.78
CA PHE A 54 7.24 7.87 8.22
C PHE A 54 6.53 8.89 9.11
N ASP A 55 7.27 9.71 9.86
CA ASP A 55 6.73 10.64 10.85
C ASP A 55 7.33 12.03 10.58
N VAL A 56 7.05 12.57 9.38
CA VAL A 56 7.64 13.81 8.85
C VAL A 56 6.57 14.88 8.65
N ASP A 57 6.82 16.07 9.18
CA ASP A 57 5.95 17.23 9.01
C ASP A 57 6.09 17.85 7.61
N GLU A 58 5.04 18.53 7.14
CA GLU A 58 5.07 19.22 5.85
C GLU A 58 6.13 20.33 5.85
N CYS A 59 7.12 20.23 4.96
CA CYS A 59 8.09 21.29 4.71
C CYS A 59 7.72 22.06 3.43
N PRO A 60 7.26 23.33 3.54
CA PRO A 60 6.68 24.06 2.40
C PRO A 60 7.70 24.56 1.36
N TYR A 61 9.01 24.31 1.54
CA TYR A 61 10.08 24.90 0.73
C TYR A 61 10.89 23.88 -0.10
N LEU A 62 10.59 22.59 -0.01
CA LEU A 62 11.35 21.55 -0.70
C LEU A 62 10.55 20.95 -1.85
N ASP A 63 10.89 21.38 -3.07
CA ASP A 63 10.47 20.69 -4.29
C ASP A 63 10.91 19.22 -4.22
N GLY A 64 9.94 18.30 -4.32
CA GLY A 64 10.20 16.86 -4.25
C GLY A 64 10.27 16.26 -2.83
N GLY A 65 9.84 16.99 -1.80
CA GLY A 65 9.79 16.49 -0.42
C GLY A 65 8.72 15.41 -0.14
N ILE A 66 8.70 14.93 1.11
CA ILE A 66 7.68 14.01 1.62
C ILE A 66 6.44 14.82 2.04
N PHE A 67 5.30 14.52 1.42
CA PHE A 67 4.04 15.22 1.65
C PHE A 67 3.09 14.39 2.51
N PRO A 68 2.64 14.88 3.68
CA PRO A 68 1.62 14.22 4.49
C PRO A 68 0.24 14.27 3.82
N TYR A 69 -0.44 13.12 3.77
CA TYR A 69 -1.85 13.04 3.44
C TYR A 69 -2.70 13.21 4.70
N VAL A 70 -3.54 14.24 4.73
CA VAL A 70 -4.42 14.51 5.86
C VAL A 70 -5.63 13.57 5.84
N LEU A 71 -5.63 12.60 6.75
CA LEU A 71 -6.76 11.69 6.98
C LEU A 71 -7.80 12.36 7.90
N LYS A 72 -9.09 12.24 7.57
CA LYS A 72 -10.18 12.72 8.46
C LYS A 72 -10.30 11.84 9.71
N ASP A 73 -10.18 10.53 9.51
CA ASP A 73 -10.06 9.51 10.54
C ASP A 73 -9.28 8.32 9.98
N LYS A 74 -8.96 7.34 10.83
CA LYS A 74 -8.12 6.18 10.47
C LYS A 74 -8.76 5.19 9.50
N TYR A 75 -10.03 5.35 9.14
CA TYR A 75 -10.79 4.49 8.24
C TYR A 75 -11.08 5.18 6.89
N ASP A 76 -11.01 6.50 6.85
CA ASP A 76 -11.23 7.34 5.67
C ASP A 76 -9.98 7.53 4.79
N TYR A 77 -9.30 6.43 4.47
CA TYR A 77 -8.16 6.43 3.55
C TYR A 77 -8.57 6.08 2.10
N PRO A 78 -7.83 6.60 1.09
CA PRO A 78 -7.98 6.20 -0.32
C PRO A 78 -7.91 4.68 -0.49
N PHE A 79 -8.64 4.14 -1.48
CA PHE A 79 -8.65 2.70 -1.75
C PHE A 79 -7.23 2.14 -1.96
N GLU A 80 -6.42 2.86 -2.73
CA GLU A 80 -5.02 2.52 -3.02
C GLU A 80 -4.13 2.49 -1.77
N THR A 81 -4.25 3.47 -0.87
CA THR A 81 -3.53 3.47 0.42
C THR A 81 -3.83 2.20 1.23
N GLY A 82 -5.08 1.75 1.22
CA GLY A 82 -5.49 0.48 1.85
C GLY A 82 -4.91 -0.76 1.19
N LEU A 83 -4.71 -0.74 -0.13
CA LEU A 83 -4.03 -1.80 -0.87
C LEU A 83 -2.54 -1.86 -0.52
N PHE A 84 -1.86 -0.72 -0.47
CA PHE A 84 -0.44 -0.64 -0.10
C PHE A 84 -0.18 -1.07 1.34
N GLY A 85 -1.03 -0.65 2.28
CA GLY A 85 -0.98 -1.11 3.67
C GLY A 85 -1.12 -2.64 3.78
N ARG A 86 -2.10 -3.21 3.07
CA ARG A 86 -2.30 -4.68 3.04
C ARG A 86 -1.19 -5.42 2.31
N LEU A 87 -0.56 -4.83 1.29
CA LEU A 87 0.58 -5.43 0.61
C LEU A 87 1.77 -5.58 1.55
N GLY A 88 2.06 -4.57 2.37
CA GLY A 88 3.12 -4.67 3.37
C GLY A 88 2.84 -5.71 4.45
N LEU A 89 1.60 -5.78 4.95
CA LEU A 89 1.17 -6.84 5.86
C LEU A 89 1.30 -8.22 5.22
N HIS A 90 0.90 -8.36 3.95
CA HIS A 90 1.02 -9.61 3.20
C HIS A 90 2.47 -10.07 3.06
N CYS A 91 3.38 -9.14 2.72
CA CYS A 91 4.81 -9.42 2.69
C CYS A 91 5.32 -9.95 4.04
N TYR A 92 4.98 -9.25 5.12
CA TYR A 92 5.42 -9.63 6.46
C TYR A 92 4.82 -10.97 6.91
N ASN A 93 3.55 -11.21 6.60
CA ASN A 93 2.87 -12.48 6.90
C ASN A 93 3.50 -13.66 6.17
N LEU A 94 3.88 -13.49 4.89
CA LEU A 94 4.61 -14.53 4.15
C LEU A 94 5.99 -14.79 4.75
N ASP A 95 6.73 -13.73 5.13
CA ASP A 95 8.09 -13.85 5.67
C ASP A 95 8.13 -14.45 7.08
N LYS A 96 7.14 -14.13 7.93
CA LYS A 96 7.12 -14.49 9.35
C LYS A 96 6.15 -15.60 9.70
N GLY A 97 5.31 -16.03 8.76
CA GLY A 97 4.23 -16.99 9.02
C GLY A 97 3.15 -16.44 9.94
N THR A 98 2.94 -15.12 9.95
CA THR A 98 1.91 -14.45 10.76
C THR A 98 0.62 -14.25 9.97
N ASN A 99 -0.44 -13.75 10.63
CA ASN A 99 -1.71 -13.42 9.99
C ASN A 99 -2.25 -12.08 10.50
N LEU A 100 -1.46 -11.02 10.29
CA LEU A 100 -1.82 -9.64 10.62
C LEU A 100 -2.86 -9.11 9.63
N LYS A 101 -3.93 -8.51 10.15
CA LYS A 101 -5.03 -7.94 9.35
C LYS A 101 -5.14 -6.44 9.59
N LEU A 102 -5.32 -5.65 8.52
CA LEU A 102 -5.46 -4.19 8.61
C LEU A 102 -6.71 -3.80 9.42
N ILE A 103 -6.54 -2.89 10.39
CA ILE A 103 -7.63 -2.24 11.13
C ILE A 103 -7.88 -0.84 10.57
N GLY A 104 -6.82 -0.05 10.43
CA GLY A 104 -6.92 1.35 10.01
C GLY A 104 -5.54 1.92 9.65
N VAL A 105 -5.54 3.06 8.97
CA VAL A 105 -4.33 3.79 8.58
C VAL A 105 -4.19 5.01 9.48
N ASN A 106 -3.09 5.10 10.21
CA ASN A 106 -2.83 6.20 11.16
C ASN A 106 -2.21 7.40 10.44
N GLN A 107 -1.26 7.14 9.54
CA GLN A 107 -0.57 8.16 8.75
C GLN A 107 -0.27 7.62 7.35
N HIS A 108 -0.27 8.52 6.37
CA HIS A 108 0.13 8.24 5.00
C HIS A 108 0.90 9.45 4.49
N HIS A 109 2.13 9.24 4.07
CA HIS A 109 2.96 10.24 3.42
C HIS A 109 3.33 9.78 2.02
N THR A 110 3.52 10.72 1.11
CA THR A 110 3.85 10.46 -0.29
C THR A 110 5.04 11.27 -0.75
N GLU A 111 5.87 10.68 -1.59
CA GLU A 111 7.05 11.31 -2.16
C GLU A 111 7.16 10.94 -3.65
N MET A 112 7.65 11.86 -4.47
CA MET A 112 7.82 11.65 -5.91
C MET A 112 9.30 11.72 -6.27
N THR A 113 9.94 10.54 -6.42
CA THR A 113 11.39 10.39 -6.69
C THR A 113 11.65 9.70 -8.04
N GLY A 114 10.78 9.95 -9.03
CA GLY A 114 10.71 9.21 -10.30
C GLY A 114 9.75 8.02 -10.26
N VAL A 115 9.41 7.57 -9.05
CA VAL A 115 8.27 6.70 -8.71
C VAL A 115 7.42 7.37 -7.63
N PHE A 116 6.20 6.90 -7.40
CA PHE A 116 5.41 7.32 -6.24
C PHE A 116 5.73 6.45 -5.04
N VAL A 117 6.41 7.00 -4.04
CA VAL A 117 6.72 6.32 -2.79
C VAL A 117 5.66 6.68 -1.75
N ASN A 118 5.15 5.67 -1.05
CA ASN A 118 4.10 5.79 -0.06
C ASN A 118 4.60 5.24 1.28
N TYR A 119 4.75 6.11 2.27
CA TYR A 119 5.10 5.76 3.64
C TYR A 119 3.81 5.66 4.46
N ILE A 120 3.46 4.46 4.89
CA ILE A 120 2.19 4.19 5.56
C ILE A 120 2.44 3.63 6.95
N THR A 121 1.96 4.35 7.96
CA THR A 121 1.83 3.84 9.33
C THR A 121 0.39 3.39 9.54
N LEU A 122 0.19 2.13 9.91
CA LEU A 122 -1.12 1.52 10.06
C LEU A 122 -1.24 0.73 11.37
N GLU A 123 -2.47 0.46 11.77
CA GLU A 123 -2.80 -0.43 12.87
C GLU A 123 -3.25 -1.78 12.30
N ALA A 124 -2.72 -2.88 12.83
CA ALA A 124 -3.07 -4.23 12.42
C ALA A 124 -3.43 -5.10 13.62
N MET A 125 -4.40 -5.99 13.44
CA MET A 125 -4.78 -7.00 14.42
C MET A 125 -3.95 -8.26 14.18
N ASP A 126 -3.26 -8.74 15.22
CA ASP A 126 -2.73 -10.09 15.21
C ASP A 126 -3.85 -11.07 15.61
N THR A 127 -4.24 -11.90 14.66
CA THR A 127 -5.34 -12.87 14.83
C THR A 127 -5.01 -13.98 15.83
N CYS A 128 -3.73 -14.18 16.19
CA CYS A 128 -3.33 -15.20 17.15
C CYS A 128 -3.51 -14.77 18.62
N ASN A 129 -3.43 -13.47 18.92
CA ASN A 129 -3.48 -12.95 20.29
C ASN A 129 -4.51 -11.83 20.51
N ASN A 130 -5.19 -11.36 19.45
CA ASN A 130 -6.14 -10.26 19.45
C ASN A 130 -5.59 -8.94 20.02
N PHE A 131 -4.28 -8.72 19.93
CA PHE A 131 -3.66 -7.44 20.27
C PHE A 131 -3.40 -6.60 19.02
N PRO A 132 -3.83 -5.33 19.01
CA PRO A 132 -3.47 -4.42 17.94
C PRO A 132 -1.98 -4.08 18.03
N CYS A 133 -1.34 -3.96 16.87
CA CYS A 133 0.04 -3.53 16.72
C CYS A 133 0.14 -2.42 15.68
N ASN A 134 1.12 -1.54 15.86
CA ASN A 134 1.47 -0.56 14.84
C ASN A 134 2.44 -1.18 13.84
N PHE A 135 2.20 -0.92 12.57
CA PHE A 135 2.96 -1.44 11.45
C PHE A 135 3.33 -0.31 10.51
N GLN A 136 4.49 -0.44 9.85
CA GLN A 136 5.01 0.51 8.89
C GLN A 136 5.33 -0.21 7.58
N THR A 137 4.85 0.34 6.47
CA THR A 137 5.20 -0.11 5.12
C THR A 137 5.59 1.05 4.22
N CYS A 138 6.66 0.87 3.46
CA CYS A 138 7.07 1.78 2.39
C CYS A 138 6.81 1.10 1.06
N VAL A 139 5.97 1.70 0.21
CA VAL A 139 5.55 1.12 -1.07
C VAL A 139 5.87 2.05 -2.22
N ALA A 140 6.67 1.59 -3.16
CA ALA A 140 6.95 2.26 -4.41
C ALA A 140 5.99 1.78 -5.51
N ARG A 141 5.44 2.73 -6.26
CA ARG A 141 4.58 2.50 -7.43
C ARG A 141 5.21 3.18 -8.64
N ASP A 142 5.48 2.41 -9.68
CA ASP A 142 6.02 2.94 -10.92
C ASP A 142 5.00 3.87 -11.60
N ILE A 143 5.49 4.97 -12.17
CA ILE A 143 4.67 5.91 -12.97
C ILE A 143 4.39 5.31 -14.35
N VAL A 144 5.42 4.70 -14.94
CA VAL A 144 5.38 3.99 -16.22
C VAL A 144 6.04 2.63 -16.01
N ALA A 145 5.30 1.56 -16.22
CA ALA A 145 5.83 0.20 -16.19
C ALA A 145 5.94 -0.35 -17.62
N GLU A 146 7.12 -0.81 -18.01
CA GLU A 146 7.38 -1.30 -19.38
C GLU A 146 6.80 -2.70 -19.62
N ASN A 147 6.75 -3.52 -18.57
CA ASN A 147 6.49 -4.95 -18.64
C ASN A 147 5.12 -5.39 -18.11
N ALA A 148 4.36 -4.44 -17.55
CA ALA A 148 3.04 -4.62 -16.96
C ALA A 148 2.28 -3.29 -16.93
N SER A 149 0.96 -3.32 -16.75
CA SER A 149 0.12 -2.12 -16.63
C SER A 149 0.25 -1.45 -15.26
N LEU A 150 0.60 -2.22 -14.22
CA LEU A 150 0.90 -1.73 -12.88
C LEU A 150 2.09 -2.51 -12.32
N LYS A 151 3.03 -1.78 -11.71
CA LYS A 151 4.11 -2.36 -10.90
C LYS A 151 4.15 -1.65 -9.55
N VAL A 152 4.02 -2.42 -8.48
CA VAL A 152 4.08 -1.96 -7.09
C VAL A 152 5.02 -2.85 -6.31
N GLU A 153 5.83 -2.27 -5.43
CA GLU A 153 6.77 -3.03 -4.60
C GLU A 153 6.90 -2.42 -3.21
N THR A 154 7.08 -3.28 -2.21
CA THR A 154 7.42 -2.84 -0.86
C THR A 154 8.93 -2.72 -0.74
N GLN A 155 9.39 -1.58 -0.22
CA GLN A 155 10.79 -1.35 0.15
C GLN A 155 11.03 -1.65 1.64
N LEU A 156 9.95 -1.66 2.42
CA LEU A 156 9.97 -1.94 3.84
C LEU A 156 8.60 -2.43 4.30
N SER A 157 8.57 -3.40 5.21
CA SER A 157 7.35 -3.94 5.82
C SER A 157 7.70 -4.51 7.19
N ARG A 158 7.34 -3.81 8.27
CA ARG A 158 7.74 -4.17 9.63
C ARG A 158 6.74 -3.69 10.68
N LEU A 159 6.80 -4.29 11.87
CA LEU A 159 6.23 -3.70 13.08
C LEU A 159 6.91 -2.36 13.38
N LYS A 160 6.14 -1.35 13.80
CA LYS A 160 6.66 -0.02 14.15
C LYS A 160 7.64 -0.15 15.32
N VAL A 161 8.86 0.33 15.12
CA VAL A 161 9.89 0.34 16.16
C VAL A 161 9.72 1.60 17.02
N PRO A 162 9.69 1.50 18.36
CA PRO A 162 9.61 2.67 19.23
C PRO A 162 10.79 3.64 18.99
N THR A 163 10.50 4.94 19.09
CA THR A 163 11.51 6.00 18.98
C THR A 163 12.66 5.78 19.96
N GLY A 164 13.89 5.99 19.51
CA GLY A 164 15.11 5.82 20.32
C GLY A 164 15.62 4.38 20.43
N ARG A 165 14.97 3.38 19.83
CA ARG A 165 15.55 2.04 19.66
C ARG A 165 16.30 1.93 18.33
N PRO A 166 17.43 1.19 18.29
CA PRO A 166 18.10 0.88 17.03
C PRO A 166 17.14 0.19 16.06
N ARG A 167 17.05 0.71 14.83
CA ARG A 167 16.30 0.08 13.75
C ARG A 167 17.23 -0.87 13.02
N ALA A 168 16.88 -2.15 13.01
CA ALA A 168 17.64 -3.15 12.26
C ALA A 168 17.47 -3.03 10.74
N THR A 169 16.42 -2.32 10.28
CA THR A 169 16.06 -2.15 8.87
C THR A 169 15.60 -0.70 8.66
N HIS A 170 16.33 0.13 7.94
CA HIS A 170 15.91 1.48 7.55
C HIS A 170 15.34 1.51 6.13
N VAL A 171 14.81 2.64 5.67
CA VAL A 171 14.56 2.86 4.23
C VAL A 171 15.84 3.47 3.64
N GLY A 172 16.36 2.94 2.52
CA GLY A 172 17.62 3.43 1.96
C GLY A 172 18.11 2.70 0.72
N PHE A 173 19.22 3.20 0.17
CA PHE A 173 19.83 2.71 -1.07
C PHE A 173 20.28 1.25 -0.96
N GLU A 174 20.77 0.84 0.21
CA GLU A 174 21.20 -0.53 0.50
C GLU A 174 20.07 -1.56 0.48
N ARG A 175 18.81 -1.11 0.41
CA ARG A 175 17.62 -1.95 0.26
C ARG A 175 16.95 -1.78 -1.09
N ARG A 176 17.70 -1.37 -2.10
CA ARG A 176 17.22 -1.40 -3.49
C ARG A 176 16.90 -2.82 -3.89
N TRP A 177 15.82 -3.01 -4.64
CA TRP A 177 15.40 -4.33 -5.11
C TRP A 177 16.52 -5.11 -5.80
N GLU A 178 16.84 -6.31 -5.29
CA GLU A 178 17.85 -7.17 -5.91
C GLU A 178 17.26 -7.95 -7.10
N ASN A 179 17.29 -7.34 -8.28
CA ASN A 179 16.74 -7.97 -9.48
C ASN A 179 17.42 -9.30 -9.82
N GLU A 180 18.72 -9.43 -9.55
CA GLU A 180 19.49 -10.65 -9.84
C GLU A 180 19.14 -11.84 -8.95
N ALA A 181 18.54 -11.60 -7.78
CA ALA A 181 18.06 -12.66 -6.90
C ALA A 181 16.77 -13.33 -7.40
N VAL A 182 16.04 -12.68 -8.31
CA VAL A 182 14.81 -13.23 -8.91
C VAL A 182 15.18 -14.14 -10.10
N ASP A 183 14.54 -15.30 -10.20
CA ASP A 183 14.74 -16.21 -11.33
C ASP A 183 14.29 -15.57 -12.66
N ALA A 184 15.02 -15.84 -13.75
CA ALA A 184 14.74 -15.30 -15.07
C ALA A 184 13.32 -15.63 -15.58
N PHE A 185 12.75 -16.76 -15.15
CA PHE A 185 11.35 -17.15 -15.43
C PHE A 185 10.34 -16.09 -14.98
N TYR A 186 10.62 -15.39 -13.88
CA TYR A 186 9.73 -14.36 -13.34
C TYR A 186 10.13 -12.93 -13.76
N LYS A 187 10.94 -12.77 -14.81
CA LYS A 187 11.38 -11.47 -15.35
C LYS A 187 10.72 -11.17 -16.71
N GLY A 188 10.93 -9.95 -17.20
CA GLY A 188 10.44 -9.51 -18.51
C GLY A 188 8.94 -9.24 -18.56
N LYS A 189 8.36 -9.17 -19.75
CA LYS A 189 6.92 -8.87 -19.93
C LYS A 189 6.02 -9.91 -19.27
N LEU A 190 4.92 -9.47 -18.67
CA LEU A 190 3.89 -10.40 -18.18
C LEU A 190 3.39 -11.32 -19.31
N PRO A 191 3.12 -12.61 -19.02
CA PRO A 191 2.57 -13.52 -20.00
C PRO A 191 1.17 -13.07 -20.43
N SER A 192 0.73 -13.45 -21.63
CA SER A 192 -0.64 -13.18 -22.08
C SER A 192 -1.62 -14.22 -21.54
N TRP A 193 -2.88 -13.82 -21.36
CA TRP A 193 -3.95 -14.75 -20.98
C TRP A 193 -4.10 -15.88 -22.01
N SER A 194 -3.94 -15.60 -23.30
CA SER A 194 -3.99 -16.62 -24.36
C SER A 194 -2.85 -17.65 -24.29
N ALA A 195 -1.73 -17.33 -23.64
CA ALA A 195 -0.66 -18.30 -23.40
C ALA A 195 -1.11 -19.33 -22.35
N GLN A 196 -1.89 -18.91 -21.35
CA GLN A 196 -2.48 -19.80 -20.34
C GLN A 196 -3.37 -20.87 -20.99
N ASP A 197 -4.21 -20.50 -21.96
CA ASP A 197 -5.10 -21.45 -22.66
C ASP A 197 -4.32 -22.53 -23.41
N LYS A 198 -3.11 -22.21 -23.91
CA LYS A 198 -2.21 -23.17 -24.56
C LYS A 198 -1.49 -24.05 -23.53
N LEU A 199 -1.01 -23.45 -22.45
CA LEU A 199 -0.33 -24.12 -21.32
C LEU A 199 -1.27 -25.09 -20.58
N ALA A 200 -2.58 -24.84 -20.55
CA ALA A 200 -3.55 -25.75 -19.95
C ALA A 200 -3.59 -27.13 -20.66
N GLY A 201 -3.12 -27.21 -21.91
CA GLY A 201 -2.92 -28.48 -22.63
C GLY A 201 -1.69 -29.26 -22.15
N ASP A 202 -0.64 -28.56 -21.71
CA ASP A 202 0.57 -29.12 -21.11
C ASP A 202 0.38 -29.25 -19.58
N LYS A 203 -0.22 -30.37 -19.18
CA LYS A 203 -0.76 -30.71 -17.85
C LYS A 203 0.15 -30.51 -16.62
N GLY A 204 1.36 -29.97 -16.74
CA GLY A 204 2.33 -29.85 -15.64
C GLY A 204 2.54 -28.45 -15.06
N GLN A 205 2.23 -27.36 -15.78
CA GLN A 205 2.69 -26.02 -15.37
C GLN A 205 1.64 -25.13 -14.70
N LEU A 206 0.34 -25.42 -14.87
CA LEU A 206 -0.75 -24.62 -14.31
C LEU A 206 -1.57 -25.46 -13.33
N HIS A 207 -1.66 -24.98 -12.09
CA HIS A 207 -2.47 -25.61 -11.05
C HIS A 207 -3.71 -24.74 -10.77
N GLU A 208 -4.90 -25.34 -10.85
CA GLU A 208 -6.17 -24.66 -10.59
C GLU A 208 -6.56 -24.80 -9.12
N LEU A 209 -6.82 -23.65 -8.49
CA LEU A 209 -7.16 -23.60 -7.06
C LEU A 209 -8.62 -24.02 -6.83
N GLN A 210 -8.83 -24.83 -5.80
CA GLN A 210 -10.16 -25.24 -5.37
C GLN A 210 -10.82 -24.16 -4.51
N PRO A 211 -12.16 -24.17 -4.37
CA PRO A 211 -12.86 -23.20 -3.52
C PRO A 211 -12.37 -23.15 -2.07
N SER A 212 -11.93 -24.28 -1.50
CA SER A 212 -11.31 -24.33 -0.16
C SER A 212 -10.02 -23.52 -0.10
N ASP A 213 -9.17 -23.62 -1.13
CA ASP A 213 -7.92 -22.88 -1.22
C ASP A 213 -8.19 -21.37 -1.24
N LEU A 214 -9.23 -20.94 -1.97
CA LEU A 214 -9.64 -19.53 -2.04
C LEU A 214 -10.14 -19.01 -0.70
N GLN A 215 -10.84 -19.85 0.07
CA GLN A 215 -11.35 -19.49 1.39
C GLN A 215 -10.23 -19.38 2.43
N GLU A 216 -9.24 -20.29 2.39
CA GLU A 216 -8.10 -20.28 3.32
C GLU A 216 -7.09 -19.18 2.99
N ASN A 217 -7.06 -18.72 1.74
CA ASN A 217 -6.13 -17.71 1.25
C ASN A 217 -6.86 -16.42 0.88
N GLU A 218 -7.51 -15.80 1.87
CA GLU A 218 -8.24 -14.53 1.72
C GLU A 218 -7.38 -13.41 1.09
N TRP A 219 -6.05 -13.48 1.24
CA TRP A 219 -5.12 -12.55 0.61
C TRP A 219 -5.17 -12.59 -0.93
N LEU A 220 -5.69 -13.64 -1.57
CA LEU A 220 -5.90 -13.65 -3.02
C LEU A 220 -6.83 -12.51 -3.47
N HIS A 221 -7.78 -12.10 -2.61
CA HIS A 221 -8.61 -10.93 -2.89
C HIS A 221 -7.76 -9.66 -3.03
N LEU A 222 -6.65 -9.53 -2.31
CA LEU A 222 -5.75 -8.38 -2.46
C LEU A 222 -5.26 -8.26 -3.91
N TYR A 223 -4.89 -9.35 -4.56
CA TYR A 223 -4.35 -9.34 -5.93
C TYR A 223 -5.43 -8.99 -6.95
N ALA A 224 -6.63 -9.54 -6.77
CA ALA A 224 -7.78 -9.17 -7.58
C ALA A 224 -8.18 -7.70 -7.39
N GLU A 225 -8.09 -7.18 -6.16
CA GLU A 225 -8.39 -5.79 -5.86
C GLU A 225 -7.35 -4.82 -6.44
N PHE A 226 -6.06 -5.19 -6.51
CA PHE A 226 -5.06 -4.43 -7.28
C PHE A 226 -5.42 -4.36 -8.76
N ALA A 227 -5.81 -5.49 -9.36
CA ALA A 227 -6.23 -5.54 -10.76
C ALA A 227 -7.53 -4.75 -11.03
N PHE A 228 -8.46 -4.77 -10.08
CA PHE A 228 -9.69 -4.00 -10.15
C PHE A 228 -9.43 -2.49 -9.99
N HIS A 229 -8.57 -2.10 -9.04
CA HIS A 229 -8.16 -0.71 -8.87
C HIS A 229 -7.48 -0.16 -10.11
N LEU A 230 -6.58 -0.94 -10.74
CA LEU A 230 -5.93 -0.56 -12.00
C LEU A 230 -6.95 -0.18 -13.09
N LYS A 231 -8.10 -0.85 -13.18
CA LYS A 231 -9.14 -0.52 -14.15
C LYS A 231 -9.93 0.74 -13.84
N TRP A 232 -9.97 1.12 -12.57
CA TRP A 232 -10.84 2.18 -12.06
C TRP A 232 -10.11 3.16 -11.15
N THR A 233 -8.86 3.48 -11.50
CA THR A 233 -8.00 4.37 -10.70
C THR A 233 -8.67 5.70 -10.36
N GLY A 234 -9.50 6.23 -11.28
CA GLY A 234 -10.27 7.47 -11.08
C GLY A 234 -11.46 7.40 -10.12
N TYR A 235 -11.92 6.22 -9.70
CA TYR A 235 -13.08 6.09 -8.79
C TYR A 235 -12.73 6.31 -7.30
N GLY A 236 -11.44 6.32 -6.95
CA GLY A 236 -10.96 6.60 -5.61
C GLY A 236 -11.61 5.72 -4.53
N LYS A 237 -12.13 6.34 -3.46
CA LYS A 237 -12.76 5.64 -2.32
C LYS A 237 -14.06 4.90 -2.70
N GLY A 238 -14.72 5.31 -3.79
CA GLY A 238 -15.99 4.71 -4.24
C GLY A 238 -15.87 3.24 -4.64
N LEU A 239 -14.65 2.75 -4.92
CA LEU A 239 -14.43 1.35 -5.28
C LEU A 239 -14.83 0.36 -4.18
N LYS A 240 -14.80 0.78 -2.92
CA LYS A 240 -15.21 -0.08 -1.78
C LYS A 240 -16.66 -0.58 -1.91
N ALA A 241 -17.53 0.15 -2.64
CA ALA A 241 -18.92 -0.25 -2.85
C ALA A 241 -19.09 -1.51 -3.73
N PHE A 242 -18.07 -1.87 -4.52
CA PHE A 242 -18.10 -3.01 -5.44
C PHE A 242 -17.42 -4.26 -4.88
N LEU A 243 -17.05 -4.24 -3.60
CA LEU A 243 -16.46 -5.36 -2.88
C LEU A 243 -17.52 -6.15 -2.09
N PRO A 244 -17.26 -7.43 -1.72
CA PRO A 244 -16.09 -8.23 -2.09
C PRO A 244 -16.14 -8.67 -3.57
N LEU A 245 -14.96 -8.88 -4.16
CA LEU A 245 -14.84 -9.48 -5.49
C LEU A 245 -15.16 -10.98 -5.41
N LYS A 246 -15.94 -11.49 -6.35
CA LYS A 246 -16.25 -12.92 -6.45
C LYS A 246 -15.35 -13.58 -7.49
N PHE A 247 -14.57 -14.56 -7.05
CA PHE A 247 -13.76 -15.39 -7.95
C PHE A 247 -14.62 -16.32 -8.80
N ASN A 248 -14.28 -16.39 -10.07
CA ASN A 248 -14.79 -17.39 -11.01
C ASN A 248 -13.78 -18.53 -11.15
N LYS A 249 -12.48 -18.18 -11.32
CA LYS A 249 -11.40 -19.14 -11.50
C LYS A 249 -10.06 -18.52 -11.09
N VAL A 250 -9.21 -19.29 -10.42
CA VAL A 250 -7.81 -18.89 -10.15
C VAL A 250 -6.88 -20.04 -10.50
N THR A 251 -5.85 -19.78 -11.29
CA THR A 251 -4.78 -20.75 -11.54
C THR A 251 -3.43 -20.14 -11.20
N ILE A 252 -2.52 -20.95 -10.70
CA ILE A 252 -1.16 -20.57 -10.33
C ILE A 252 -0.14 -21.27 -11.23
N GLN A 253 0.89 -20.54 -11.62
CA GLN A 253 2.07 -21.05 -12.31
C GLN A 253 3.31 -20.75 -11.47
N THR A 254 4.16 -21.77 -11.31
CA THR A 254 5.47 -21.65 -10.65
C THR A 254 6.52 -22.38 -11.47
N HIS A 255 7.77 -21.88 -11.41
CA HIS A 255 8.92 -22.53 -12.02
C HIS A 255 9.26 -23.88 -11.35
N GLU A 256 9.01 -23.99 -10.04
CA GLU A 256 9.30 -25.16 -9.20
C GLU A 256 8.30 -26.32 -9.40
N SER A 257 7.50 -26.31 -10.47
CA SER A 257 6.39 -27.25 -10.73
C SER A 257 6.84 -28.64 -11.23
N GLY A 258 7.87 -29.20 -10.58
CA GLY A 258 8.17 -30.63 -10.60
C GLY A 258 7.64 -31.28 -9.32
N GLU A 259 6.56 -32.05 -9.44
CA GLU A 259 5.89 -32.86 -8.42
C GLU A 259 5.30 -32.10 -7.20
N GLU A 260 3.96 -32.11 -7.14
CA GLU A 260 3.08 -31.89 -5.97
C GLU A 260 3.74 -31.26 -4.73
N SER A 261 4.09 -29.98 -4.82
CA SER A 261 4.44 -29.23 -3.61
C SER A 261 3.15 -28.70 -2.98
N PRO A 262 2.77 -29.14 -1.75
CA PRO A 262 1.52 -28.74 -1.10
C PRO A 262 1.43 -27.24 -0.74
N ASN A 263 2.43 -26.44 -1.14
CA ASN A 263 2.59 -25.04 -0.73
C ASN A 263 2.77 -24.06 -1.92
N LEU A 264 2.42 -24.45 -3.16
CA LEU A 264 2.53 -23.57 -4.34
C LEU A 264 1.93 -22.17 -4.13
N ILE A 265 0.78 -22.10 -3.45
CA ILE A 265 0.07 -20.85 -3.13
C ILE A 265 0.94 -19.89 -2.30
N ARG A 266 1.79 -20.44 -1.42
CA ARG A 266 2.73 -19.71 -0.55
C ARG A 266 4.13 -19.56 -1.14
N ALA A 267 4.38 -20.05 -2.36
CA ALA A 267 5.69 -19.93 -3.02
C ALA A 267 6.12 -18.47 -3.13
N ARG A 268 7.39 -18.14 -2.84
CA ARG A 268 7.84 -16.74 -2.86
C ARG A 268 7.56 -16.05 -4.20
N ASN A 269 7.81 -16.77 -5.29
CA ASN A 269 7.59 -16.29 -6.65
C ASN A 269 6.51 -17.14 -7.33
N ALA A 270 5.54 -16.49 -7.95
CA ALA A 270 4.43 -17.16 -8.63
C ALA A 270 3.71 -16.21 -9.60
N ILE A 271 3.09 -16.78 -10.63
CA ILE A 271 2.19 -16.05 -11.53
C ILE A 271 0.77 -16.56 -11.32
N PHE A 272 -0.15 -15.64 -11.07
CA PHE A 272 -1.56 -15.91 -10.81
C PHE A 272 -2.39 -15.43 -11.99
N TYR A 273 -3.28 -16.29 -12.46
CA TYR A 273 -4.28 -15.97 -13.46
C TYR A 273 -5.64 -16.03 -12.79
N MET A 274 -6.33 -14.89 -12.74
CA MET A 274 -7.53 -14.72 -11.94
C MET A 274 -8.68 -14.24 -12.81
N SER A 275 -9.79 -14.97 -12.82
CA SER A 275 -11.07 -14.48 -13.30
C SER A 275 -11.97 -14.13 -12.13
N PHE A 276 -12.58 -12.95 -12.14
CA PHE A 276 -13.46 -12.49 -11.08
C PHE A 276 -14.47 -11.44 -11.57
N LYS A 277 -15.44 -11.13 -10.72
CA LYS A 277 -16.38 -10.01 -10.91
C LYS A 277 -16.62 -9.26 -9.62
N GLY A 278 -16.98 -7.98 -9.72
CA GLY A 278 -17.38 -7.17 -8.58
C GLY A 278 -18.80 -7.44 -8.12
N ASN A 279 -19.16 -6.88 -6.97
CA ASN A 279 -20.55 -6.74 -6.53
C ASN A 279 -21.21 -5.57 -7.29
N GLY A 280 -21.47 -5.81 -8.58
CA GLY A 280 -21.73 -4.74 -9.55
C GLY A 280 -20.44 -4.20 -10.16
N ASP A 281 -20.56 -3.14 -10.95
CA ASP A 281 -19.45 -2.54 -11.67
C ASP A 281 -19.57 -1.01 -11.72
N PRO A 282 -18.47 -0.27 -11.65
CA PRO A 282 -18.47 1.19 -11.83
C PRO A 282 -19.15 1.66 -13.12
N SER A 283 -19.10 0.89 -14.20
CA SER A 283 -19.81 1.20 -15.46
C SER A 283 -21.33 0.99 -15.41
N GLY A 284 -21.85 0.34 -14.37
CA GLY A 284 -23.24 -0.10 -14.28
C GLY A 284 -23.56 -1.37 -15.09
N MET A 285 -22.59 -1.95 -15.79
CA MET A 285 -22.76 -3.16 -16.59
C MET A 285 -22.29 -4.42 -15.84
N SER A 286 -22.78 -5.60 -16.23
CA SER A 286 -22.18 -6.85 -15.76
C SER A 286 -20.85 -7.08 -16.49
N VAL A 287 -19.74 -7.04 -15.75
CA VAL A 287 -18.38 -7.16 -16.28
C VAL A 287 -17.63 -8.30 -15.57
N GLU A 288 -16.96 -9.14 -16.35
CA GLU A 288 -16.00 -10.13 -15.88
C GLU A 288 -14.58 -9.61 -16.13
N TYR A 289 -13.72 -9.74 -15.13
CA TYR A 289 -12.33 -9.31 -15.15
C TYR A 289 -11.42 -10.52 -15.26
N ARG A 290 -10.38 -10.40 -16.08
CA ARG A 290 -9.28 -11.36 -16.15
C ARG A 290 -7.97 -10.64 -15.82
N ALA A 291 -7.32 -11.07 -14.75
CA ALA A 291 -6.09 -10.46 -14.26
C ALA A 291 -4.94 -11.45 -14.25
N ILE A 292 -3.75 -10.94 -14.59
CA ILE A 292 -2.49 -11.66 -14.49
C ILE A 292 -1.66 -10.92 -13.47
N VAL A 293 -1.28 -11.61 -12.40
CA VAL A 293 -0.52 -11.04 -11.29
C VAL A 293 0.74 -11.85 -11.10
N ARG A 294 1.90 -11.24 -11.31
CA ARG A 294 3.18 -11.85 -10.96
C ARG A 294 3.62 -11.33 -9.60
N ARG A 295 3.74 -12.25 -8.63
CA ARG A 295 4.41 -12.00 -7.35
C ARG A 295 5.88 -12.38 -7.48
N THR A 296 6.76 -11.47 -7.07
CA THR A 296 8.17 -11.79 -6.86
C THR A 296 8.65 -11.28 -5.49
N MET A 297 9.66 -11.96 -4.94
CA MET A 297 10.42 -11.58 -3.75
C MET A 297 11.90 -11.78 -4.06
N ASP A 298 12.74 -10.81 -3.73
CA ASP A 298 14.18 -10.79 -4.01
C ASP A 298 15.02 -11.43 -2.89
N GLY A 299 14.36 -11.96 -1.85
CA GLY A 299 15.01 -12.55 -0.68
C GLY A 299 15.36 -11.54 0.42
N MET A 300 15.20 -10.24 0.19
CA MET A 300 15.30 -9.25 1.26
C MET A 300 14.02 -9.21 2.10
N PRO A 301 14.13 -9.21 3.45
CA PRO A 301 12.95 -9.17 4.31
C PRO A 301 12.10 -7.93 4.07
N GLY A 302 10.78 -8.08 3.96
CA GLY A 302 9.87 -6.97 3.73
C GLY A 302 9.82 -6.46 2.29
N HIS A 303 10.40 -7.20 1.33
CA HIS A 303 10.31 -6.93 -0.11
C HIS A 303 9.38 -7.91 -0.81
N ILE A 304 8.31 -7.37 -1.39
CA ILE A 304 7.44 -8.06 -2.34
C ILE A 304 7.14 -7.11 -3.48
N ARG A 305 7.12 -7.64 -4.71
CA ARG A 305 6.72 -6.91 -5.91
C ARG A 305 5.52 -7.61 -6.54
N LEU A 306 4.52 -6.81 -6.90
CA LEU A 306 3.40 -7.23 -7.74
C LEU A 306 3.45 -6.48 -9.07
N GLU A 307 3.40 -7.25 -10.14
CA GLU A 307 3.16 -6.75 -11.49
C GLU A 307 1.81 -7.25 -11.95
N VAL A 308 0.96 -6.33 -12.43
CA VAL A 308 -0.45 -6.60 -12.68
C VAL A 308 -0.86 -6.12 -14.06
N ASP A 309 -1.47 -7.03 -14.81
CA ASP A 309 -2.28 -6.74 -16.00
C ASP A 309 -3.72 -7.14 -15.74
N CYS A 310 -4.65 -6.39 -16.32
CA CYS A 310 -6.07 -6.66 -16.18
C CYS A 310 -6.80 -6.40 -17.50
N LEU A 311 -7.77 -7.23 -17.84
CA LEU A 311 -8.68 -7.09 -18.98
C LEU A 311 -10.12 -7.18 -18.47
N ALA A 312 -11.04 -6.47 -19.12
CA ALA A 312 -12.45 -6.40 -18.76
C ALA A 312 -13.30 -6.85 -19.95
N TYR A 313 -14.25 -7.74 -19.71
CA TYR A 313 -15.14 -8.31 -20.71
C TYR A 313 -16.59 -8.10 -20.28
N LYS A 314 -17.46 -7.74 -21.21
CA LYS A 314 -18.90 -7.73 -20.93
C LYS A 314 -19.35 -9.16 -20.67
N SER A 315 -20.00 -9.39 -19.55
CA SER A 315 -20.67 -10.66 -19.29
C SER A 315 -21.82 -10.80 -20.29
N SER A 316 -21.87 -11.92 -21.00
CA SER A 316 -22.98 -12.31 -21.87
C SER A 316 -24.26 -12.55 -21.10
#